data_AF-A0A5B7CR42-F1
#
_entry.id   AF-A0A5B7CR42-F1
#
_cell.length_a   1.000
_cell.length_b   1.000
_cell.length_c   1.000
_cell.angle_alpha   90.00
_cell.angle_beta   90.00
_cell.angle_gamma   90.00
#
_symmetry.space_group_name_H-M   'P 1'
#
loop_
_entity.id
_entity.type
_entity.pdbx_description
1 polymer ?
#
loop_
_entity_poly.entity_id
_entity_poly.type
_entity_poly.pdbx_seq_one_letter_code
_entity_poly.pdbx_strand_id
1 'polypeptide(L)'
;MPLEWLFGRKMTPEEMLRKNQRALNKAMRDLDRERSKMEQQEKKIIADIKKMAKMGQMDAVKVMAKDLVRTRRYTKKFIMMRAQIQAVSLKITTLKSQNAMAQAMKGVTRAMMNMNKQLKLPQIQQIMQEFEKQSEIMDMKEEMMNDVIDDAMGDEDDEEESDAIVSQVLDELGLQMTEGLSDLPSAAGTLGTTTNAAKTPVAVADAADDDIQARLDNLRRE
;
A
#
# COMPACT_ATOMS: atom_id res chain seq x y z
N MET A 1 -52.86 12.61 3.51
CA MET A 1 -51.43 12.95 3.71
C MET A 1 -51.30 14.36 4.29
N PRO A 2 -51.26 14.54 5.64
CA PRO A 2 -50.79 15.82 6.19
C PRO A 2 -49.75 15.72 7.34
N LEU A 3 -49.30 14.52 7.75
CA LEU A 3 -48.38 14.38 8.88
C LEU A 3 -46.87 14.29 8.53
N GLU A 4 -46.50 14.23 7.25
CA GLU A 4 -45.07 14.10 6.84
C GLU A 4 -44.26 15.40 7.02
N TRP A 5 -44.91 16.55 7.10
CA TRP A 5 -44.24 17.86 7.21
C TRP A 5 -43.76 18.17 8.64
N LEU A 6 -44.41 17.60 9.67
CA LEU A 6 -44.14 17.94 11.07
C LEU A 6 -43.06 17.09 11.74
N PHE A 7 -42.74 15.90 11.20
CA PHE A 7 -41.82 14.94 11.84
C PHE A 7 -40.54 14.62 11.07
N GLY A 8 -40.35 15.21 9.88
CA GLY A 8 -39.24 14.87 9.00
C GLY A 8 -39.39 13.44 8.45
N ARG A 9 -39.17 13.26 7.14
CA ARG A 9 -39.20 11.91 6.57
C ARG A 9 -38.12 11.06 7.24
N LYS A 10 -38.53 9.97 7.91
CA LYS A 10 -37.59 8.93 8.32
C LYS A 10 -36.93 8.41 7.06
N MET A 11 -35.63 8.70 6.92
CA MET A 11 -34.88 8.38 5.71
C MET A 11 -34.95 6.88 5.46
N THR A 12 -35.33 6.49 4.25
CA THR A 12 -35.46 5.08 3.90
C THR A 12 -34.08 4.40 3.96
N PRO A 13 -34.01 3.08 4.20
CA PRO A 13 -32.73 2.36 4.18
C PRO A 13 -31.94 2.59 2.88
N GLU A 14 -32.63 2.72 1.74
CA GLU A 14 -32.01 2.98 0.45
C GLU A 14 -31.42 4.41 0.34
N GLU A 15 -32.11 5.41 0.90
CA GLU A 15 -31.60 6.78 0.98
C GLU A 15 -30.40 6.89 1.93
N MET A 16 -30.40 6.15 3.04
CA MET A 16 -29.24 6.07 3.94
C MET A 16 -28.03 5.45 3.25
N LEU A 17 -28.19 4.31 2.56
CA LEU A 17 -27.10 3.68 1.80
C LEU A 17 -26.56 4.62 0.72
N ARG A 18 -27.43 5.33 -0.01
CA ARG A 18 -27.01 6.34 -1.01
C ARG A 18 -26.26 7.51 -0.39
N LYS A 19 -26.70 8.02 0.77
CA LYS A 19 -26.03 9.12 1.47
C LYS A 19 -24.64 8.69 1.97
N ASN A 20 -24.53 7.49 2.54
CA ASN A 20 -23.27 6.93 3.01
C ASN A 20 -22.31 6.69 1.85
N GLN A 21 -22.78 6.15 0.73
CA GLN A 21 -21.97 5.97 -0.49
C GLN A 21 -21.39 7.31 -1.00
N ARG A 22 -22.18 8.39 -0.98
CA ARG A 22 -21.70 9.73 -1.35
C ARG A 22 -20.67 10.27 -0.36
N ALA A 23 -20.88 10.04 0.93
CA ALA A 23 -19.94 10.44 1.97
C ALA A 23 -18.59 9.71 1.82
N LEU A 24 -18.60 8.40 1.58
CA LEU A 24 -17.38 7.62 1.31
C LEU A 24 -16.66 8.10 0.05
N ASN A 25 -17.39 8.35 -1.04
CA ASN A 25 -16.80 8.90 -2.27
C ASN A 25 -16.17 10.28 -2.07
N LYS A 26 -16.77 11.11 -1.21
CA LYS A 26 -16.18 12.40 -0.83
C LYS A 26 -14.91 12.20 -0.02
N ALA A 27 -14.93 11.33 1.00
CA ALA A 27 -13.77 10.99 1.81
C ALA A 27 -12.61 10.47 0.95
N MET A 28 -12.85 9.57 -0.01
CA MET A 28 -11.81 9.09 -0.93
C MET A 28 -11.14 10.23 -1.71
N ARG A 29 -11.91 11.20 -2.19
CA ARG A 29 -11.37 12.36 -2.93
C ARG A 29 -10.58 13.30 -2.03
N ASP A 30 -11.04 13.50 -0.80
CA ASP A 30 -10.33 14.33 0.17
C ASP A 30 -9.01 13.67 0.59
N LEU A 31 -8.99 12.34 0.79
CA LEU A 31 -7.75 11.57 1.00
C LEU A 31 -6.79 11.65 -0.19
N ASP A 32 -7.28 11.55 -1.43
CA ASP A 32 -6.44 11.69 -2.63
C ASP A 32 -5.80 13.09 -2.72
N ARG A 33 -6.53 14.13 -2.31
CA ARG A 33 -6.00 15.50 -2.25
C ARG A 33 -4.94 15.65 -1.17
N GLU A 34 -5.16 15.09 0.01
CA GLU A 34 -4.17 15.09 1.09
C GLU A 34 -2.93 14.32 0.71
N ARG A 35 -3.07 13.14 0.11
CA ARG A 35 -1.95 12.36 -0.44
C ARG A 35 -1.13 13.20 -1.42
N SER A 36 -1.78 13.85 -2.39
CA SER A 36 -1.06 14.67 -3.36
C SER A 36 -0.32 15.86 -2.73
N LYS A 37 -0.86 16.44 -1.64
CA LYS A 37 -0.15 17.47 -0.87
C LYS A 37 1.07 16.90 -0.16
N MET A 38 0.97 15.72 0.46
CA MET A 38 2.10 15.04 1.10
C MET A 38 3.18 14.68 0.07
N GLU A 39 2.82 14.18 -1.11
CA GLU A 39 3.76 13.91 -2.22
C GLU A 39 4.48 15.18 -2.70
N GLN A 40 3.81 16.33 -2.69
CA GLN A 40 4.45 17.62 -3.01
C GLN A 40 5.39 18.08 -1.90
N GLN A 41 5.02 17.87 -0.63
CA GLN A 41 5.89 18.15 0.51
C GLN A 41 7.12 17.25 0.49
N GLU A 42 6.96 15.96 0.18
CA GLU A 42 8.06 15.01 0.00
C GLU A 42 9.10 15.54 -0.99
N LYS A 43 8.65 15.99 -2.17
CA LYS A 43 9.54 16.57 -3.19
C LYS A 43 10.28 17.82 -2.71
N LYS A 44 9.63 18.67 -1.89
CA LYS A 44 10.25 19.86 -1.30
C LYS A 44 11.30 19.47 -0.27
N ILE A 45 10.96 18.56 0.65
CA ILE A 45 11.89 18.05 1.67
C ILE A 45 13.12 17.42 1.00
N ILE A 46 12.96 16.65 -0.08
CA ILE A 46 14.08 16.10 -0.85
C ILE A 46 14.97 17.21 -1.43
N ALA A 47 14.39 18.27 -1.98
CA ALA A 47 15.15 19.39 -2.52
C ALA A 47 15.92 20.15 -1.41
N ASP A 48 15.29 20.34 -0.26
CA ASP A 48 15.89 20.99 0.91
C ASP A 48 17.01 20.14 1.51
N ILE A 49 16.83 18.83 1.66
CA ILE A 49 17.88 17.88 2.07
C ILE A 49 19.10 18.01 1.16
N LYS A 50 18.89 17.99 -0.17
CA LYS A 50 19.99 18.15 -1.15
C LYS A 50 20.71 19.48 -1.01
N LYS A 51 19.98 20.56 -0.72
CA LYS A 51 20.56 21.89 -0.52
C LYS A 51 21.39 21.96 0.76
N MET A 52 20.87 21.45 1.87
CA MET A 52 21.54 21.45 3.18
C MET A 52 22.76 20.53 3.19
N ALA A 53 22.70 19.41 2.49
CA ALA A 53 23.84 18.51 2.30
C ALA A 53 24.99 19.19 1.55
N LYS A 54 24.69 19.94 0.47
CA LYS A 54 25.70 20.75 -0.24
C LYS A 54 26.32 21.86 0.61
N MET A 55 25.59 22.35 1.61
CA MET A 55 26.08 23.34 2.57
C MET A 55 26.89 22.70 3.72
N GLY A 56 27.03 21.37 3.76
CA GLY A 56 27.75 20.65 4.81
C GLY A 56 27.01 20.59 6.16
N GLN A 57 25.73 20.96 6.20
CA GLN A 57 24.94 20.99 7.45
C GLN A 57 24.31 19.62 7.74
N MET A 58 25.14 18.66 8.17
CA MET A 58 24.72 17.26 8.31
C MET A 58 23.67 17.04 9.42
N ASP A 59 23.70 17.83 10.49
CA ASP A 59 22.68 17.75 11.55
C ASP A 59 21.28 18.12 11.04
N ALA A 60 21.19 19.17 10.21
CA ALA A 60 19.94 19.58 9.59
C ALA A 60 19.46 18.54 8.56
N VAL A 61 20.38 17.94 7.82
CA VAL A 61 20.10 16.82 6.89
C VAL A 61 19.52 15.62 7.64
N LYS A 62 20.08 15.25 8.80
CA LYS A 62 19.58 14.13 9.61
C LYS A 62 18.15 14.37 10.10
N VAL A 63 17.84 15.59 10.56
CA VAL A 63 16.47 15.97 10.99
C VAL A 63 15.50 15.95 9.81
N MET A 64 15.87 16.55 8.67
CA MET A 64 15.01 16.57 7.49
C MET A 64 14.81 15.17 6.88
N ALA A 65 15.80 14.28 6.97
CA ALA A 65 15.67 12.90 6.54
C ALA A 65 14.64 12.13 7.38
N LYS A 66 14.60 12.35 8.71
CA LYS A 66 13.53 11.79 9.56
C LYS A 66 12.14 12.29 9.15
N ASP A 67 12.02 13.58 8.82
CA ASP A 67 10.77 14.15 8.33
C ASP A 67 10.35 13.58 6.97
N LEU A 68 11.33 13.29 6.09
CA LEU A 68 11.07 12.63 4.81
C LEU A 68 10.51 11.22 5.00
N VAL A 69 11.11 10.41 5.89
CA VAL A 69 10.64 9.06 6.22
C VAL A 69 9.22 9.13 6.77
N ARG A 70 8.95 10.06 7.69
CA ARG A 70 7.62 10.29 8.26
C ARG A 70 6.59 10.63 7.19
N THR A 71 6.96 11.53 6.28
CA THR A 71 6.11 11.93 5.14
C THR A 71 5.80 10.75 4.23
N ARG A 72 6.80 9.92 3.89
CA ARG A 72 6.61 8.68 3.10
C ARG A 72 5.68 7.70 3.82
N ARG A 73 5.83 7.51 5.14
CA ARG A 73 4.93 6.68 5.95
C ARG A 73 3.49 7.19 5.90
N TYR A 74 3.27 8.50 6.03
CA TYR A 74 1.93 9.09 5.89
C TYR A 74 1.34 8.88 4.49
N THR A 75 2.12 9.07 3.42
CA THR A 75 1.68 8.78 2.04
C THR A 75 1.23 7.33 1.88
N LYS A 76 1.99 6.35 2.41
CA LYS A 76 1.61 4.94 2.45
C LYS A 76 0.30 4.72 3.23
N LYS A 77 0.18 5.33 4.41
CA LYS A 77 -1.03 5.25 5.25
C LYS A 77 -2.27 5.80 4.54
N PHE A 78 -2.14 6.90 3.78
CA PHE A 78 -3.23 7.43 2.96
C PHE A 78 -3.66 6.47 1.84
N ILE A 79 -2.71 5.76 1.21
CA ILE A 79 -3.01 4.75 0.19
C ILE A 79 -3.78 3.58 0.80
N MET A 80 -3.33 3.07 1.95
CA MET A 80 -4.02 1.99 2.68
C MET A 80 -5.42 2.41 3.11
N MET A 81 -5.56 3.58 3.71
CA MET A 81 -6.86 4.10 4.16
C MET A 81 -7.82 4.32 2.99
N ARG A 82 -7.34 4.80 1.84
CA ARG A 82 -8.16 4.88 0.61
C ARG A 82 -8.63 3.49 0.18
N ALA A 83 -7.76 2.50 0.17
CA ALA A 83 -8.11 1.13 -0.21
C ALA A 83 -9.18 0.55 0.73
N GLN A 84 -9.05 0.77 2.03
CA GLN A 84 -10.05 0.39 3.03
C GLN A 84 -11.42 1.05 2.78
N ILE A 85 -11.46 2.37 2.53
CA ILE A 85 -12.72 3.06 2.21
C ILE A 85 -13.32 2.53 0.91
N GLN A 86 -12.49 2.21 -0.09
CA GLN A 86 -12.94 1.62 -1.34
C GLN A 86 -13.54 0.22 -1.13
N ALA A 87 -12.95 -0.61 -0.25
CA ALA A 87 -13.51 -1.90 0.13
C ALA A 87 -14.87 -1.76 0.82
N VAL A 88 -15.01 -0.83 1.77
CA VAL A 88 -16.29 -0.54 2.44
C VAL A 88 -17.34 -0.04 1.45
N SER A 89 -16.94 0.83 0.51
CA SER A 89 -17.80 1.34 -0.58
C SER A 89 -18.31 0.21 -1.49
N LEU A 90 -17.47 -0.79 -1.78
CA LEU A 90 -17.87 -1.99 -2.52
C LEU A 90 -18.86 -2.84 -1.69
N LYS A 91 -18.59 -3.06 -0.40
CA LYS A 91 -19.49 -3.79 0.51
C LYS A 91 -20.86 -3.13 0.57
N ILE A 92 -20.95 -1.80 0.65
CA ILE A 92 -22.23 -1.07 0.60
C ILE A 92 -22.97 -1.30 -0.73
N THR A 93 -22.23 -1.34 -1.84
CA THR A 93 -22.81 -1.63 -3.16
C THR A 93 -23.39 -3.05 -3.21
N THR A 94 -22.68 -4.04 -2.65
CA THR A 94 -23.17 -5.41 -2.50
C THR A 94 -24.42 -5.47 -1.63
N LEU A 95 -24.42 -4.82 -0.46
CA LEU A 95 -25.57 -4.74 0.45
C LEU A 95 -26.80 -4.11 -0.23
N LYS A 96 -26.60 -3.09 -1.08
CA LYS A 96 -27.69 -2.49 -1.85
C LYS A 96 -28.32 -3.50 -2.81
N SER A 97 -27.50 -4.28 -3.53
CA SER A 97 -27.97 -5.33 -4.44
C SER A 97 -28.69 -6.46 -3.69
N GLN A 98 -28.15 -6.87 -2.53
CA GLN A 98 -28.79 -7.85 -1.66
C GLN A 98 -30.15 -7.35 -1.15
N ASN A 99 -30.26 -6.09 -0.73
CA ASN A 99 -31.53 -5.51 -0.29
C ASN A 99 -32.55 -5.47 -1.45
N ALA A 100 -32.14 -5.09 -2.66
CA ALA A 100 -33.01 -5.13 -3.83
C ALA A 100 -33.50 -6.55 -4.14
N MET A 101 -32.62 -7.56 -4.05
CA MET A 101 -32.97 -8.97 -4.20
C MET A 101 -33.94 -9.42 -3.10
N ALA A 102 -33.70 -9.05 -1.83
CA ALA A 102 -34.59 -9.35 -0.72
C ALA A 102 -35.98 -8.72 -0.89
N GLN A 103 -36.08 -7.49 -1.39
CA GLN A 103 -37.36 -6.86 -1.72
C GLN A 103 -38.08 -7.58 -2.86
N ALA A 104 -37.37 -7.98 -3.91
CA ALA A 104 -37.93 -8.76 -5.01
C ALA A 104 -38.41 -10.14 -4.53
N MET A 105 -37.59 -10.84 -3.75
CA MET A 105 -37.95 -12.11 -3.11
C MET A 105 -39.15 -11.94 -2.19
N LYS A 106 -39.25 -10.87 -1.39
CA LYS A 106 -40.44 -10.60 -0.57
C LYS A 106 -41.73 -10.48 -1.41
N GLY A 107 -41.64 -9.88 -2.58
CA GLY A 107 -42.75 -9.84 -3.55
C GLY A 107 -43.10 -11.23 -4.10
N VAL A 108 -42.08 -11.99 -4.50
CA VAL A 108 -42.22 -13.37 -5.00
C VAL A 108 -42.74 -14.30 -3.92
N THR A 109 -42.25 -14.24 -2.68
CA THR A 109 -42.72 -15.02 -1.53
C THR A 109 -44.15 -14.64 -1.15
N ARG A 110 -44.56 -13.37 -1.28
CA ARG A 110 -45.97 -12.98 -1.07
C ARG A 110 -46.88 -13.54 -2.16
N ALA A 111 -46.44 -13.52 -3.43
CA ALA A 111 -47.15 -14.17 -4.53
C ALA A 111 -47.20 -15.70 -4.37
N MET A 112 -46.08 -16.31 -4.00
CA MET A 112 -45.97 -17.73 -3.65
C MET A 112 -46.84 -18.06 -2.45
N MET A 113 -46.89 -17.27 -1.37
CA MET A 113 -47.77 -17.51 -0.23
C MET A 113 -49.24 -17.47 -0.65
N ASN A 114 -49.64 -16.54 -1.52
CA ASN A 114 -51.00 -16.48 -2.06
C ASN A 114 -51.32 -17.70 -2.94
N MET A 115 -50.36 -18.17 -3.74
CA MET A 115 -50.47 -19.36 -4.60
C MET A 115 -50.43 -20.67 -3.78
N ASN A 116 -49.64 -20.70 -2.72
CA ASN A 116 -49.46 -21.80 -1.79
C ASN A 116 -50.63 -21.91 -0.80
N LYS A 117 -51.34 -20.81 -0.51
CA LYS A 117 -52.65 -20.88 0.17
C LYS A 117 -53.68 -21.68 -0.67
N GLN A 118 -53.41 -21.89 -1.95
CA GLN A 118 -54.19 -22.72 -2.87
C GLN A 118 -53.56 -24.11 -3.16
N LEU A 119 -52.29 -24.38 -2.76
CA LEU A 119 -51.57 -25.64 -3.00
C LEU A 119 -50.74 -26.06 -1.77
N LYS A 120 -51.02 -27.24 -1.19
CA LYS A 120 -50.48 -27.73 0.09
C LYS A 120 -48.93 -27.94 0.10
N LEU A 121 -48.32 -27.59 1.23
CA LEU A 121 -46.88 -27.53 1.61
C LEU A 121 -46.19 -28.88 1.82
N PRO A 122 -45.09 -29.15 1.09
CA PRO A 122 -43.84 -29.62 1.72
C PRO A 122 -42.56 -28.86 1.30
N GLN A 123 -42.58 -28.06 0.23
CA GLN A 123 -41.36 -27.54 -0.43
C GLN A 123 -40.83 -26.21 0.15
N ILE A 124 -41.63 -25.47 0.91
CA ILE A 124 -41.23 -24.17 1.51
C ILE A 124 -40.21 -24.33 2.65
N GLN A 125 -40.22 -25.46 3.37
CA GLN A 125 -39.24 -25.72 4.44
C GLN A 125 -37.82 -25.93 3.90
N GLN A 126 -37.67 -26.52 2.71
CA GLN A 126 -36.36 -26.71 2.08
C GLN A 126 -35.71 -25.39 1.66
N ILE A 127 -36.50 -24.43 1.16
CA ILE A 127 -35.96 -23.14 0.71
C ILE A 127 -35.48 -22.30 1.89
N MET A 128 -36.17 -22.36 3.04
CA MET A 128 -35.71 -21.69 4.26
C MET A 128 -34.43 -22.32 4.81
N GLN A 129 -34.32 -23.65 4.81
CA GLN A 129 -33.09 -24.35 5.22
C GLN A 129 -31.91 -24.05 4.28
N GLU A 130 -32.15 -23.98 2.96
CA GLU A 130 -31.09 -23.67 2.00
C GLU A 130 -30.63 -22.21 2.14
N PHE A 131 -31.53 -21.29 2.46
CA PHE A 131 -31.19 -19.89 2.72
C PHE A 131 -30.37 -19.72 4.00
N GLU A 132 -30.77 -20.36 5.11
CA GLU A 132 -29.98 -20.36 6.35
C GLU A 132 -28.57 -20.91 6.11
N LYS A 133 -28.46 -22.04 5.40
CA LYS A 133 -27.17 -22.65 5.05
C LYS A 133 -26.28 -21.75 4.19
N GLN A 134 -26.84 -21.02 3.23
CA GLN A 134 -26.05 -20.11 2.38
C GLN A 134 -25.63 -18.83 3.12
N SER A 135 -26.45 -18.36 4.06
CA SER A 135 -26.10 -17.22 4.92
C SER A 135 -24.94 -17.57 5.86
N GLU A 136 -24.97 -18.76 6.46
CA GLU A 136 -23.93 -19.25 7.36
C GLU A 136 -22.58 -19.47 6.65
N ILE A 137 -22.60 -19.94 5.39
CA ILE A 137 -21.40 -20.04 4.54
C ILE A 137 -20.82 -18.67 4.20
N MET A 138 -21.65 -17.64 4.08
CA MET A 138 -21.20 -16.28 3.80
C MET A 138 -20.53 -15.65 5.02
N ASP A 139 -21.10 -15.82 6.20
CA ASP A 139 -20.54 -15.31 7.46
C ASP A 139 -19.17 -15.96 7.76
N MET A 140 -19.04 -17.28 7.56
CA MET A 140 -17.77 -17.99 7.74
C MET A 140 -16.66 -17.54 6.76
N LYS A 141 -17.04 -17.13 5.53
CA LYS A 141 -16.07 -16.57 4.56
C LYS A 141 -15.63 -15.17 4.93
N GLU A 142 -16.48 -14.40 5.61
CA GLU A 142 -16.13 -13.07 6.07
C GLU A 142 -15.21 -13.11 7.29
N GLU A 143 -15.38 -14.09 8.17
CA GLU A 143 -14.49 -14.35 9.31
C GLU A 143 -13.07 -14.77 8.84
N MET A 144 -12.96 -15.73 7.91
CA MET A 144 -11.67 -16.11 7.32
C MET A 144 -10.98 -14.97 6.56
N MET A 145 -11.73 -14.04 5.99
CA MET A 145 -11.16 -12.87 5.30
C MET A 145 -10.61 -11.84 6.29
N ASN A 146 -11.25 -11.66 7.46
CA ASN A 146 -10.76 -10.75 8.50
C ASN A 146 -9.49 -11.30 9.16
N ASP A 147 -9.39 -12.60 9.42
CA ASP A 147 -8.20 -13.21 10.01
C ASP A 147 -6.94 -13.06 9.13
N VAL A 148 -7.10 -13.17 7.80
CA VAL A 148 -6.00 -12.98 6.85
C VAL A 148 -5.59 -11.50 6.72
N ILE A 149 -6.51 -10.58 6.99
CA ILE A 149 -6.23 -9.14 6.96
C ILE A 149 -5.55 -8.69 8.26
N ASP A 150 -5.92 -9.25 9.41
CA ASP A 150 -5.25 -8.99 10.69
C ASP A 150 -3.82 -9.57 10.73
N ASP A 151 -3.60 -10.76 10.15
CA ASP A 151 -2.26 -11.38 10.07
C ASP A 151 -1.32 -10.62 9.09
N ALA A 152 -1.89 -9.95 8.08
CA ALA A 152 -1.14 -9.09 7.15
C ALA A 152 -0.91 -7.66 7.67
N MET A 153 -1.54 -7.27 8.80
CA MET A 153 -1.42 -5.96 9.44
C MET A 153 -0.65 -6.00 10.77
N GLY A 154 0.06 -7.09 11.06
CA GLY A 154 1.06 -7.14 12.13
C GLY A 154 2.14 -6.08 11.92
N ASP A 155 1.96 -4.92 12.54
CA ASP A 155 2.94 -3.83 12.67
C ASP A 155 4.17 -4.38 13.43
N GLU A 156 5.21 -4.75 12.69
CA GLU A 156 6.59 -4.68 13.17
C GLU A 156 7.07 -3.24 12.99
N ASP A 157 6.81 -2.41 14.01
CA ASP A 157 7.47 -1.13 14.20
C ASP A 157 8.77 -1.38 14.97
N ASP A 158 9.91 -1.46 14.26
CA ASP A 158 11.23 -1.30 14.88
C ASP A 158 11.65 0.18 14.79
N GLU A 159 11.59 0.87 15.93
CA GLU A 159 12.15 2.23 16.09
C GLU A 159 13.68 2.24 15.91
N GLU A 160 14.37 1.09 16.08
CA GLU A 160 15.81 0.94 15.85
C GLU A 160 16.21 0.99 14.37
N GLU A 161 15.29 0.70 13.43
CA GLU A 161 15.57 0.84 12.00
C GLU A 161 15.60 2.30 11.54
N SER A 162 15.11 3.26 12.34
CA SER A 162 14.92 4.64 11.88
C SER A 162 16.22 5.36 11.47
N ASP A 163 17.34 5.10 12.14
CA ASP A 163 18.63 5.68 11.79
C ASP A 163 19.29 4.95 10.59
N ALA A 164 19.07 3.63 10.44
CA ALA A 164 19.47 2.88 9.25
C ALA A 164 18.69 3.32 8.00
N ILE A 165 17.37 3.54 8.15
CA ILE A 165 16.49 4.07 7.10
C ILE A 165 16.94 5.48 6.69
N VAL A 166 17.37 6.32 7.64
CA VAL A 166 17.92 7.65 7.31
C VAL A 166 19.20 7.51 6.49
N SER A 167 20.12 6.61 6.85
CA SER A 167 21.32 6.34 6.05
C SER A 167 20.97 5.87 4.63
N GLN A 168 20.05 4.90 4.52
CA GLN A 168 19.57 4.38 3.24
C GLN A 168 18.95 5.49 2.37
N VAL A 169 18.18 6.40 2.96
CA VAL A 169 17.59 7.54 2.24
C VAL A 169 18.66 8.50 1.72
N LEU A 170 19.74 8.72 2.48
CA LEU A 170 20.86 9.57 2.02
C LEU A 170 21.61 8.92 0.86
N ASP A 171 21.77 7.59 0.91
CA ASP A 171 22.35 6.80 -0.17
C ASP A 171 21.45 6.82 -1.43
N GLU A 172 20.13 6.62 -1.27
CA GLU A 172 19.13 6.74 -2.35
C GLU A 172 19.17 8.11 -3.03
N LEU A 173 19.43 9.18 -2.27
CA LEU A 173 19.52 10.54 -2.78
C LEU A 173 20.85 10.83 -3.48
N GLY A 174 21.79 9.88 -3.49
CA GLY A 174 23.12 10.02 -4.08
C GLY A 174 23.98 11.04 -3.34
N LEU A 175 23.65 11.32 -2.07
CA LEU A 175 24.46 12.16 -1.19
C LEU A 175 25.53 11.30 -0.55
N GLN A 176 26.40 10.71 -1.37
CA GLN A 176 27.64 10.14 -0.86
C GLN A 176 28.37 11.27 -0.13
N MET A 177 28.71 11.02 1.14
CA MET A 177 29.55 11.90 1.95
C MET A 177 30.77 12.27 1.09
N THR A 178 30.78 13.50 0.55
CA THR A 178 31.82 13.97 -0.38
C THR A 178 33.04 14.39 0.43
N GLU A 179 33.49 13.49 1.29
CA GLU A 179 34.70 13.62 2.06
C GLU A 179 35.82 12.97 1.25
N GLY A 180 36.39 13.74 0.31
CA GLY A 180 37.77 13.46 -0.14
C GLY A 180 38.08 13.29 -1.63
N LEU A 181 37.17 13.50 -2.59
CA LEU A 181 37.54 13.41 -4.03
C LEU A 181 37.86 14.76 -4.72
N SER A 182 37.77 15.88 -3.99
CA SER A 182 38.04 17.23 -4.53
C SER A 182 39.44 17.78 -4.23
N ASP A 183 40.35 16.99 -3.66
CA ASP A 183 41.71 17.44 -3.28
C ASP A 183 42.86 16.69 -3.98
N LEU A 184 42.70 16.40 -5.28
CA LEU A 184 43.83 16.02 -6.12
C LEU A 184 44.03 17.06 -7.23
N PRO A 185 45.03 17.95 -7.13
CA PRO A 185 45.41 18.80 -8.24
C PRO A 185 46.09 17.92 -9.28
N SER A 186 45.36 17.54 -10.34
CA SER A 186 45.98 17.01 -11.55
C SER A 186 46.66 18.16 -12.28
N ALA A 187 47.91 18.41 -11.91
CA ALA A 187 48.79 19.34 -12.60
C ALA A 187 49.12 18.76 -13.99
N ALA A 188 48.75 19.53 -15.02
CA ALA A 188 49.26 19.37 -16.37
C ALA A 188 50.78 19.66 -16.40
N GLY A 189 51.57 18.82 -17.07
CA GLY A 189 53.02 19.03 -17.19
C GLY A 189 53.77 17.98 -18.03
N THR A 190 53.53 18.02 -19.34
CA THR A 190 54.43 17.66 -20.47
C THR A 190 55.81 17.02 -20.21
N LEU A 191 56.12 15.91 -20.89
CA LEU A 191 57.38 15.76 -21.67
C LEU A 191 57.32 14.53 -22.60
N GLY A 192 57.72 14.70 -23.86
CA GLY A 192 57.48 13.76 -24.96
C GLY A 192 58.58 12.73 -25.27
N THR A 193 58.15 11.73 -26.06
CA THR A 193 58.80 11.02 -27.18
C THR A 193 60.28 10.59 -27.08
N THR A 194 60.55 9.27 -27.03
CA THR A 194 61.07 8.42 -28.15
C THR A 194 61.28 6.94 -27.75
N THR A 195 60.54 6.04 -28.41
CA THR A 195 60.93 4.72 -29.00
C THR A 195 61.86 3.75 -28.25
N ASN A 196 61.37 2.56 -27.84
CA ASN A 196 61.42 1.31 -28.64
C ASN A 196 61.06 0.03 -27.85
N ALA A 197 60.25 -0.81 -28.50
CA ALA A 197 60.19 -2.28 -28.45
C ALA A 197 59.85 -3.00 -27.12
N ALA A 198 58.61 -3.51 -27.03
CA ALA A 198 58.27 -4.95 -27.19
C ALA A 198 57.13 -5.44 -26.26
N LYS A 199 56.23 -6.21 -26.89
CA LYS A 199 55.28 -7.22 -26.35
C LYS A 199 53.83 -6.81 -26.08
N THR A 200 52.99 -7.65 -26.69
CA THR A 200 51.54 -7.77 -26.81
C THR A 200 50.82 -8.14 -25.49
N PRO A 201 49.47 -8.06 -25.44
CA PRO A 201 48.66 -7.99 -24.20
C PRO A 201 48.25 -9.36 -23.65
N VAL A 202 47.66 -9.38 -22.43
CA VAL A 202 46.48 -10.18 -21.99
C VAL A 202 46.52 -10.57 -20.49
N ALA A 203 45.34 -10.47 -19.86
CA ALA A 203 44.82 -11.14 -18.65
C ALA A 203 45.25 -10.69 -17.24
N VAL A 204 44.34 -9.95 -16.60
CA VAL A 204 44.21 -9.86 -15.13
C VAL A 204 42.91 -10.57 -14.78
N ALA A 205 42.93 -11.90 -14.74
CA ALA A 205 41.74 -12.71 -14.45
C ALA A 205 42.01 -14.00 -13.63
N ASP A 206 43.25 -14.32 -13.24
CA ASP A 206 43.57 -15.58 -12.55
C ASP A 206 43.52 -15.50 -11.01
N ALA A 207 43.51 -14.32 -10.39
CA ALA A 207 43.61 -14.22 -8.93
C ALA A 207 42.29 -14.49 -8.16
N ALA A 208 41.14 -14.44 -8.85
CA ALA A 208 39.83 -14.63 -8.22
C ALA A 208 39.30 -16.08 -8.36
N ASP A 209 39.68 -16.79 -9.42
CA ASP A 209 39.24 -18.17 -9.64
C ASP A 209 39.97 -19.19 -8.74
N ASP A 210 41.25 -18.93 -8.41
CA ASP A 210 42.04 -19.79 -7.51
C ASP A 210 41.49 -19.81 -6.07
N ASP A 211 41.00 -18.68 -5.56
CA ASP A 211 40.44 -18.57 -4.20
C ASP A 211 39.05 -19.23 -4.09
N ILE A 212 38.27 -19.21 -5.19
CA ILE A 212 36.97 -19.86 -5.27
C ILE A 212 37.13 -21.38 -5.42
N GLN A 213 38.11 -21.85 -6.19
CA GLN A 213 38.41 -23.29 -6.32
C GLN A 213 38.92 -23.90 -5.01
N ALA A 214 39.80 -23.19 -4.28
CA ALA A 214 40.26 -23.63 -2.97
C ALA A 214 39.13 -23.75 -1.94
N ARG A 215 38.12 -22.86 -1.99
CA ARG A 215 36.92 -22.94 -1.15
C ARG A 215 35.99 -24.10 -1.54
N LEU A 216 35.89 -24.41 -2.83
CA LEU A 216 35.07 -25.53 -3.34
C LEU A 216 35.66 -26.90 -2.97
N ASP A 217 36.98 -27.04 -2.99
CA ASP A 217 37.64 -28.31 -2.64
C ASP A 217 37.60 -28.62 -1.13
N ASN A 218 37.55 -27.60 -0.28
CA ASN A 218 37.32 -27.79 1.15
C ASN A 218 35.89 -28.26 1.46
N LEU A 219 34.89 -27.81 0.70
CA LEU A 219 33.50 -28.25 0.83
C LEU A 219 33.23 -29.66 0.30
N ARG A 220 34.11 -30.20 -0.56
CA ARG A 220 34.00 -31.58 -1.09
C ARG A 220 34.72 -32.62 -0.23
N ARG A 221 35.44 -32.18 0.82
CA ARG A 221 36.18 -33.05 1.74
C ARG A 221 35.49 -33.26 3.09
N GLU A 222 34.39 -32.55 3.36
CA GLU A 222 33.41 -32.89 4.41
C GLU A 222 32.28 -33.75 3.84
#